data_AF-A0A7D7QNW6-F1
#
_entry.id   AF-A0A7D7QNW6-F1
#
_cell.length_a   1.000
_cell.length_b   1.000
_cell.length_c   1.000
_cell.angle_alpha   90.00
_cell.angle_beta   90.00
_cell.angle_gamma   90.00
#
_symmetry.space_group_name_H-M   'P 1'
#
loop_
_entity.id
_entity.type
_entity.pdbx_description
1 polymer ?
#
loop_
_entity_poly.entity_id
_entity_poly.type
_entity_poly.pdbx_seq_one_letter_code
_entity_poly.pdbx_strand_id
1 'polypeptide(L)'
;MDAETLLENYAGQCRNFDSADLGGVDLKGANLSGIKLCKANLNGADLSEATLTKANLNNAGLSRASLTNANLSGIEGSSIDLSWADLSGADLSCANLSNANLSGADLTSANFTQIKLTEVNFHGANLQKAILRGVTLDKCNLSEVDLAEADLVRVCLEKANLNKACLQRANLERACLSDANLMMANFDEANLKKANLTGANIYGATFKDADLTDAIMPDGEVYKPIASEMEIGKQETSLEKVISMTRKVINTDNAPAPVGPYNQAIAASGQFLFIAGQIAIDPRLGDVVYTDDVKKQTEQVLANLEAILTAAGATFQDVVKTTVFLADMNDFAAVNAIYAKYFPEDTAPARACVQVSRLPKDVLVEIDAIAVISG
;
A
#
# COMPACT_ATOMS: atom_id res chain seq x y z
N MET A 1 41.54 24.86 -1.84
CA MET A 1 42.68 24.48 -0.97
C MET A 1 42.94 23.00 -1.22
N ASP A 2 44.19 22.58 -1.34
CA ASP A 2 44.50 21.15 -1.53
C ASP A 2 44.54 20.38 -0.20
N ALA A 3 44.63 19.05 -0.29
CA ALA A 3 44.65 18.16 0.87
C ALA A 3 45.90 18.37 1.75
N GLU A 4 47.07 18.55 1.15
CA GLU A 4 48.34 18.74 1.87
C GLU A 4 48.27 20.00 2.75
N THR A 5 47.83 21.13 2.17
CA THR A 5 47.65 22.39 2.89
C THR A 5 46.62 22.25 4.03
N LEU A 6 45.53 21.51 3.82
CA LEU A 6 44.55 21.26 4.88
C LEU A 6 45.19 20.48 6.04
N LEU A 7 45.87 19.37 5.72
CA LEU A 7 46.46 18.46 6.71
C LEU A 7 47.59 19.12 7.50
N GLU A 8 48.44 19.92 6.84
CA GLU A 8 49.49 20.71 7.50
C GLU A 8 48.88 21.72 8.49
N ASN A 9 47.89 22.50 8.05
CA ASN A 9 47.20 23.46 8.92
C ASN A 9 46.50 22.76 10.09
N TYR A 10 45.88 21.60 9.82
CA TYR A 10 45.20 20.81 10.84
C TYR A 10 46.19 20.24 11.89
N ALA A 11 47.34 19.74 11.44
CA ALA A 11 48.44 19.32 12.31
C ALA A 11 48.99 20.50 13.15
N GLY A 12 48.99 21.70 12.57
CA GLY A 12 49.28 22.98 13.23
C GLY A 12 48.20 23.47 14.21
N GLN A 13 47.24 22.62 14.61
CA GLN A 13 46.13 22.93 15.51
C GLN A 13 45.08 23.89 14.94
N CYS A 14 45.13 24.23 13.64
CA CYS A 14 44.00 24.88 13.00
C CYS A 14 42.82 23.90 12.96
N ARG A 15 41.65 24.36 13.37
CA ARG A 15 40.40 23.58 13.31
C ARG A 15 39.34 24.25 12.45
N ASN A 16 39.51 25.52 12.08
CA ASN A 16 38.51 26.27 11.35
C ASN A 16 38.85 26.31 9.86
N PHE A 17 38.03 25.63 9.08
CA PHE A 17 38.06 25.57 7.63
C PHE A 17 36.65 25.83 7.06
N ASP A 18 35.85 26.60 7.80
CA ASP A 18 34.51 26.99 7.36
C ASP A 18 34.58 27.68 5.98
N SER A 19 33.64 27.32 5.09
CA SER A 19 33.56 27.84 3.72
C SER A 19 34.78 27.55 2.83
N ALA A 20 35.68 26.65 3.24
CA ALA A 20 36.80 26.23 2.40
C ALA A 20 36.31 25.50 1.15
N ASP A 21 37.01 25.72 0.03
CA ASP A 21 36.82 24.93 -1.18
C ASP A 21 37.80 23.75 -1.19
N LEU A 22 37.24 22.56 -1.05
CA LEU A 22 37.87 21.25 -0.92
C LEU A 22 37.21 20.25 -1.90
N GLY A 23 36.64 20.73 -3.00
CA GLY A 23 36.04 19.85 -4.01
C GLY A 23 37.08 18.87 -4.58
N GLY A 24 36.76 17.58 -4.58
CA GLY A 24 37.60 16.53 -5.17
C GLY A 24 38.93 16.25 -4.46
N VAL A 25 39.14 16.77 -3.24
CA VAL A 25 40.39 16.51 -2.50
C VAL A 25 40.48 15.05 -2.05
N ASP A 26 41.69 14.51 -1.96
CA ASP A 26 41.97 13.22 -1.36
C ASP A 26 42.35 13.41 0.12
N LEU A 27 41.42 13.04 1.00
CA LEU A 27 41.57 13.03 2.45
C LEU A 27 41.32 11.61 3.00
N LYS A 28 41.58 10.58 2.18
CA LYS A 28 41.39 9.19 2.56
C LYS A 28 42.17 8.85 3.83
N GLY A 29 41.48 8.24 4.80
CA GLY A 29 42.07 7.83 6.09
C GLY A 29 42.50 8.98 7.00
N ALA A 30 42.23 10.25 6.65
CA ALA A 30 42.63 11.39 7.44
C ALA A 30 41.90 11.43 8.80
N ASN A 31 42.61 11.80 9.87
CA ASN A 31 41.97 12.09 11.16
C ASN A 31 41.68 13.60 11.27
N LEU A 32 40.41 13.95 11.10
CA LEU A 32 39.86 15.31 11.12
C LEU A 32 38.84 15.49 12.25
N SER A 33 39.01 14.78 13.36
CA SER A 33 38.10 14.84 14.52
C SER A 33 37.93 16.27 15.06
N GLY A 34 36.68 16.75 15.10
CA GLY A 34 36.34 18.09 15.58
C GLY A 34 36.71 19.23 14.63
N ILE A 35 37.04 18.93 13.36
CA ILE A 35 37.22 19.95 12.33
C ILE A 35 35.93 20.76 12.14
N LYS A 36 36.06 22.06 11.84
CA LYS A 36 34.95 22.93 11.47
C LYS A 36 35.01 23.19 9.97
N LEU A 37 33.98 22.74 9.27
CA LEU A 37 33.79 22.76 7.82
C LEU A 37 32.40 23.31 7.50
N CYS A 38 31.87 24.21 8.32
CA CYS A 38 30.56 24.81 8.10
C CYS A 38 30.55 25.51 6.74
N LYS A 39 29.58 25.17 5.87
CA LYS A 39 29.48 25.69 4.48
C LYS A 39 30.66 25.37 3.56
N ALA A 40 31.56 24.46 3.94
CA ALA A 40 32.66 24.07 3.06
C ALA A 40 32.14 23.28 1.85
N ASN A 41 32.84 23.39 0.71
CA ASN A 41 32.60 22.58 -0.46
C ASN A 41 33.56 21.38 -0.44
N LEU A 42 33.03 20.18 -0.23
CA LEU A 42 33.72 18.88 -0.28
C LEU A 42 33.10 17.97 -1.35
N ASN A 43 32.41 18.53 -2.34
CA ASN A 43 31.76 17.76 -3.38
C ASN A 43 32.80 16.90 -4.13
N GLY A 44 32.52 15.60 -4.26
CA GLY A 44 33.41 14.63 -4.90
C GLY A 44 34.72 14.34 -4.17
N ALA A 45 34.92 14.82 -2.94
CA ALA A 45 36.11 14.50 -2.15
C ALA A 45 36.18 13.02 -1.78
N ASP A 46 37.40 12.47 -1.66
CA ASP A 46 37.62 11.16 -1.08
C ASP A 46 37.93 11.32 0.42
N LEU A 47 36.97 10.91 1.25
CA LEU A 47 37.02 10.85 2.70
C LEU A 47 36.83 9.40 3.19
N SER A 48 37.09 8.42 2.32
CA SER A 48 36.98 7.00 2.67
C SER A 48 37.87 6.70 3.88
N GLU A 49 37.37 5.93 4.84
CA GLU A 49 38.10 5.55 6.06
C GLU A 49 38.53 6.74 6.95
N ALA A 50 38.11 7.98 6.63
CA ALA A 50 38.47 9.17 7.40
C ALA A 50 37.76 9.17 8.77
N THR A 51 38.39 9.78 9.76
CA THR A 51 37.80 9.99 11.09
C THR A 51 37.37 11.45 11.23
N LEU A 52 36.07 11.70 11.21
CA LEU A 52 35.42 13.01 11.27
C LEU A 52 34.63 13.20 12.57
N THR A 53 34.93 12.41 13.61
CA THR A 53 34.14 12.43 14.85
C THR A 53 33.94 13.85 15.39
N LYS A 54 32.70 14.20 15.73
CA LYS A 54 32.34 15.53 16.25
C LYS A 54 32.69 16.72 15.35
N ALA A 55 32.93 16.50 14.05
CA ALA A 55 33.13 17.58 13.09
C ALA A 55 31.85 18.42 12.93
N ASN A 56 32.02 19.71 12.63
CA ASN A 56 30.92 20.58 12.22
C ASN A 56 30.89 20.68 10.70
N LEU A 57 29.92 20.00 10.08
CA LEU A 57 29.65 19.93 8.66
C LEU A 57 28.31 20.61 8.30
N ASN A 58 27.80 21.48 9.17
CA ASN A 58 26.53 22.17 8.93
C ASN A 58 26.58 22.92 7.60
N ASN A 59 25.58 22.71 6.74
CA ASN A 59 25.48 23.31 5.41
C ASN A 59 26.66 23.01 4.46
N ALA A 60 27.50 22.02 4.75
CA ALA A 60 28.58 21.62 3.84
C ALA A 60 28.03 20.87 2.63
N GLY A 61 28.70 21.00 1.48
CA GLY A 61 28.41 20.22 0.28
C GLY A 61 29.32 19.02 0.17
N LEU A 62 28.81 17.81 0.29
CA LEU A 62 29.50 16.53 0.14
C LEU A 62 28.83 15.66 -0.94
N SER A 63 28.15 16.29 -1.91
CA SER A 63 27.51 15.55 -2.99
C SER A 63 28.57 14.73 -3.76
N ARG A 64 28.26 13.47 -4.05
CA ARG A 64 29.16 12.52 -4.72
C ARG A 64 30.51 12.26 -4.02
N ALA A 65 30.66 12.64 -2.75
CA ALA A 65 31.87 12.32 -1.99
C ALA A 65 31.94 10.83 -1.67
N SER A 66 33.16 10.30 -1.53
CA SER A 66 33.39 8.97 -0.99
C SER A 66 33.62 9.06 0.52
N LEU A 67 32.79 8.41 1.30
CA LEU A 67 32.80 8.34 2.77
C LEU A 67 32.73 6.87 3.23
N THR A 68 33.09 5.93 2.35
CA THR A 68 33.09 4.49 2.62
C THR A 68 33.88 4.19 3.89
N ASN A 69 33.26 3.49 4.85
CA ASN A 69 33.84 3.16 6.16
C ASN A 69 34.35 4.37 6.98
N ALA A 70 33.93 5.59 6.66
CA ALA A 70 34.30 6.77 7.44
C ALA A 70 33.62 6.77 8.82
N ASN A 71 34.32 7.29 9.82
CA ASN A 71 33.75 7.50 11.15
C ASN A 71 33.22 8.94 11.27
N LEU A 72 31.91 9.08 11.08
CA LEU A 72 31.14 10.32 11.16
C LEU A 72 30.36 10.41 12.49
N SER A 73 30.78 9.66 13.52
CA SER A 73 30.03 9.63 14.77
C SER A 73 30.01 11.00 15.46
N GLY A 74 28.81 11.43 15.87
CA GLY A 74 28.60 12.69 16.58
C GLY A 74 28.81 13.96 15.75
N ILE A 75 28.86 13.90 14.41
CA ILE A 75 28.96 15.11 13.60
C ILE A 75 27.74 16.02 13.76
N GLU A 76 27.96 17.32 13.63
CA GLU A 76 26.89 18.30 13.39
C GLU A 76 26.79 18.55 11.89
N GLY A 77 25.83 17.90 11.22
CA GLY A 77 25.61 17.95 9.77
C GLY A 77 24.21 18.44 9.41
N SER A 78 23.67 19.41 10.14
CA SER A 78 22.36 19.98 9.80
C SER A 78 22.42 20.65 8.43
N SER A 79 21.46 20.35 7.56
CA SER A 79 21.40 20.83 6.18
C SER A 79 22.64 20.50 5.32
N ILE A 80 23.37 19.43 5.66
CA ILE A 80 24.45 18.91 4.81
C ILE A 80 23.88 18.31 3.52
N ASP A 81 24.57 18.53 2.40
CA ASP A 81 24.23 17.85 1.13
C ASP A 81 25.14 16.64 0.95
N LEU A 82 24.58 15.45 1.12
CA LEU A 82 25.21 14.14 0.91
C LEU A 82 24.59 13.42 -0.30
N SER A 83 23.94 14.14 -1.21
CA SER A 83 23.29 13.52 -2.37
C SER A 83 24.30 12.76 -3.22
N TRP A 84 23.93 11.52 -3.58
CA TRP A 84 24.77 10.61 -4.39
C TRP A 84 26.14 10.29 -3.78
N ALA A 85 26.37 10.55 -2.49
CA ALA A 85 27.60 10.18 -1.81
C ALA A 85 27.62 8.67 -1.49
N ASP A 86 28.81 8.09 -1.41
CA ASP A 86 29.02 6.71 -0.93
C ASP A 86 29.38 6.74 0.54
N LEU A 87 28.44 6.39 1.41
CA LEU A 87 28.59 6.22 2.85
C LEU A 87 28.50 4.75 3.26
N SER A 88 28.81 3.82 2.36
CA SER A 88 28.73 2.39 2.67
C SER A 88 29.64 2.03 3.84
N GLY A 89 29.09 1.35 4.84
CA GLY A 89 29.79 0.99 6.08
C GLY A 89 30.15 2.16 7.01
N ALA A 90 29.70 3.39 6.74
CA ALA A 90 30.02 4.54 7.57
C ALA A 90 29.34 4.47 8.96
N ASP A 91 30.03 4.99 9.98
CA ASP A 91 29.46 5.16 11.32
C ASP A 91 28.88 6.57 11.48
N LEU A 92 27.55 6.68 11.45
CA LEU A 92 26.79 7.93 11.67
C LEU A 92 26.18 7.98 13.07
N SER A 93 26.62 7.11 14.00
CA SER A 93 26.05 7.06 15.33
C SER A 93 26.15 8.40 16.06
N CYS A 94 25.09 8.77 16.78
CA CYS A 94 24.98 10.05 17.50
C CYS A 94 25.10 11.32 16.63
N ALA A 95 25.15 11.22 15.30
CA ALA A 95 25.22 12.39 14.42
C ALA A 95 23.89 13.16 14.40
N ASN A 96 23.96 14.44 14.02
CA ASN A 96 22.79 15.26 13.74
C ASN A 96 22.73 15.59 12.25
N LEU A 97 21.79 14.98 11.53
CA LEU A 97 21.56 15.18 10.10
C LEU A 97 20.21 15.83 9.81
N SER A 98 19.70 16.65 10.74
CA SER A 98 18.43 17.36 10.54
C SER A 98 18.45 18.17 9.24
N ASN A 99 17.42 18.04 8.39
CA ASN A 99 17.29 18.69 7.08
C ASN A 99 18.38 18.31 6.05
N ALA A 100 19.12 17.22 6.26
CA ALA A 100 20.13 16.76 5.31
C ALA A 100 19.48 16.25 4.01
N ASN A 101 20.25 16.33 2.93
CA ASN A 101 19.90 15.69 1.66
C ASN A 101 20.75 14.43 1.46
N LEU A 102 20.13 13.26 1.50
CA LEU A 102 20.74 11.94 1.27
C LEU A 102 20.17 11.27 0.01
N SER A 103 19.55 12.04 -0.89
CA SER A 103 18.93 11.46 -2.09
C SER A 103 19.94 10.71 -2.95
N GLY A 104 19.63 9.46 -3.29
CA GLY A 104 20.49 8.60 -4.11
C GLY A 104 21.83 8.22 -3.45
N ALA A 105 22.03 8.50 -2.16
CA ALA A 105 23.25 8.11 -1.45
C ALA A 105 23.28 6.59 -1.22
N ASP A 106 24.48 6.01 -1.21
CA ASP A 106 24.70 4.64 -0.74
C ASP A 106 25.04 4.68 0.76
N LEU A 107 24.23 4.03 1.58
CA LEU A 107 24.32 3.91 3.02
C LEU A 107 24.29 2.42 3.43
N THR A 108 24.69 1.54 2.52
CA THR A 108 24.70 0.10 2.75
C THR A 108 25.50 -0.22 4.01
N SER A 109 24.90 -0.95 4.94
CA SER A 109 25.52 -1.32 6.23
C SER A 109 25.96 -0.14 7.13
N ALA A 110 25.47 1.08 6.88
CA ALA A 110 25.77 2.23 7.73
C ALA A 110 25.10 2.13 9.11
N ASN A 111 25.74 2.69 10.13
CA ASN A 111 25.24 2.69 11.50
C ASN A 111 24.57 4.02 11.84
N PHE A 112 23.26 4.01 12.11
CA PHE A 112 22.46 5.17 12.50
C PHE A 112 22.07 5.16 13.99
N THR A 113 22.74 4.37 14.83
CA THR A 113 22.40 4.27 16.26
C THR A 113 22.41 5.65 16.94
N GLN A 114 21.31 6.02 17.59
CA GLN A 114 21.12 7.31 18.28
C GLN A 114 21.30 8.56 17.38
N ILE A 115 21.19 8.41 16.07
CA ILE A 115 21.22 9.55 15.16
C ILE A 115 19.99 10.45 15.37
N LYS A 116 20.14 11.74 15.11
CA LYS A 116 19.03 12.67 14.95
C LYS A 116 18.74 12.91 13.47
N LEU A 117 17.58 12.44 13.04
CA LEU A 117 17.02 12.66 11.70
C LEU A 117 15.69 13.39 11.85
N THR A 118 15.56 14.54 11.20
CA THR A 118 14.32 15.32 11.15
C THR A 118 14.25 15.94 9.77
N GLU A 119 13.15 15.71 9.05
CA GLU A 119 12.92 16.25 7.70
C GLU A 119 14.05 15.93 6.70
N VAL A 120 14.58 14.70 6.76
CA VAL A 120 15.67 14.25 5.89
C VAL A 120 15.12 13.68 4.59
N ASN A 121 15.80 13.98 3.48
CA ASN A 121 15.47 13.44 2.17
C ASN A 121 16.32 12.20 1.86
N PHE A 122 15.71 11.01 1.92
CA PHE A 122 16.30 9.71 1.55
C PHE A 122 15.81 9.19 0.20
N HIS A 123 15.20 10.04 -0.64
CA HIS A 123 14.63 9.59 -1.92
C HIS A 123 15.64 8.80 -2.77
N GLY A 124 15.29 7.56 -3.12
CA GLY A 124 16.15 6.68 -3.93
C GLY A 124 17.46 6.26 -3.28
N ALA A 125 17.64 6.48 -1.97
CA ALA A 125 18.87 6.08 -1.27
C ALA A 125 18.91 4.57 -1.03
N ASN A 126 20.11 4.00 -0.95
CA ASN A 126 20.34 2.60 -0.63
C ASN A 126 20.76 2.46 0.84
N LEU A 127 19.86 1.98 1.70
CA LEU A 127 20.07 1.67 3.12
C LEU A 127 20.04 0.16 3.41
N GLN A 128 20.39 -0.68 2.42
CA GLN A 128 20.46 -2.13 2.64
C GLN A 128 21.34 -2.47 3.84
N LYS A 129 20.85 -3.34 4.72
CA LYS A 129 21.57 -3.80 5.94
C LYS A 129 21.96 -2.68 6.92
N ALA A 130 21.42 -1.47 6.77
CA ALA A 130 21.69 -0.37 7.71
C ALA A 130 21.11 -0.66 9.10
N ILE A 131 21.73 -0.09 10.14
CA ILE A 131 21.30 -0.24 11.54
C ILE A 131 20.54 1.02 11.96
N LEU A 132 19.21 0.93 12.03
CA LEU A 132 18.27 2.04 12.30
C LEU A 132 17.40 1.79 13.55
N ARG A 133 17.87 0.96 14.48
CA ARG A 133 17.13 0.56 15.68
C ARG A 133 16.71 1.76 16.52
N GLY A 134 15.42 1.89 16.79
CA GLY A 134 14.86 2.93 17.64
C GLY A 134 15.01 4.35 17.10
N VAL A 135 15.39 4.50 15.83
CA VAL A 135 15.57 5.81 15.19
C VAL A 135 14.22 6.44 14.89
N THR A 136 14.13 7.75 15.00
CA THR A 136 12.97 8.53 14.56
C THR A 136 13.19 9.03 13.13
N LEU A 137 12.28 8.65 12.24
CA LEU A 137 12.21 8.99 10.82
C LEU A 137 10.85 9.60 10.46
N ASP A 138 10.15 10.19 11.44
CA ASP A 138 8.83 10.76 11.23
C ASP A 138 8.88 11.84 10.13
N LYS A 139 7.88 11.82 9.24
CA LYS A 139 7.74 12.77 8.11
C LYS A 139 8.92 12.82 7.13
N CYS A 140 9.90 11.92 7.23
CA CYS A 140 11.02 11.87 6.28
C CYS A 140 10.53 11.39 4.90
N ASN A 141 11.21 11.84 3.85
CA ASN A 141 10.98 11.34 2.50
C ASN A 141 11.85 10.11 2.24
N LEU A 142 11.25 8.93 2.29
CA LEU A 142 11.85 7.61 2.08
C LEU A 142 11.30 6.95 0.80
N SER A 143 10.80 7.76 -0.15
CA SER A 143 10.25 7.21 -1.39
C SER A 143 11.35 6.56 -2.24
N GLU A 144 11.05 5.40 -2.81
CA GLU A 144 11.98 4.61 -3.64
C GLU A 144 13.27 4.22 -2.91
N VAL A 145 13.29 4.27 -1.57
CA VAL A 145 14.43 3.86 -0.75
C VAL A 145 14.58 2.34 -0.75
N ASP A 146 15.81 1.85 -0.72
CA ASP A 146 16.10 0.43 -0.49
C ASP A 146 16.52 0.18 0.96
N LEU A 147 15.68 -0.48 1.73
CA LEU A 147 15.88 -0.86 3.12
C LEU A 147 15.98 -2.39 3.28
N ALA A 148 16.30 -3.12 2.20
CA ALA A 148 16.35 -4.58 2.28
C ALA A 148 17.35 -5.05 3.34
N GLU A 149 16.94 -6.03 4.14
CA GLU A 149 17.73 -6.60 5.26
C GLU A 149 18.14 -5.58 6.34
N ALA A 150 17.57 -4.36 6.36
CA ALA A 150 17.88 -3.35 7.39
C ALA A 150 17.32 -3.71 8.77
N ASP A 151 18.01 -3.29 9.83
CA ASP A 151 17.53 -3.42 11.21
C ASP A 151 16.75 -2.17 11.64
N LEU A 152 15.43 -2.27 11.60
CA LEU A 152 14.46 -1.21 11.85
C LEU A 152 13.67 -1.46 13.16
N VAL A 153 14.20 -2.27 14.09
CA VAL A 153 13.46 -2.60 15.31
C VAL A 153 13.15 -1.35 16.11
N ARG A 154 11.87 -1.17 16.46
CA ARG A 154 11.35 0.01 17.18
C ARG A 154 11.56 1.35 16.46
N VAL A 155 11.80 1.36 15.15
CA VAL A 155 11.88 2.60 14.38
C VAL A 155 10.54 3.35 14.42
N CYS A 156 10.57 4.68 14.42
CA CYS A 156 9.38 5.52 14.26
C CYS A 156 9.34 6.08 12.84
N LEU A 157 8.38 5.62 12.04
CA LEU A 157 8.10 6.01 10.65
C LEU A 157 6.72 6.70 10.55
N GLU A 158 6.23 7.30 11.63
CA GLU A 158 4.91 7.95 11.65
C GLU A 158 4.86 9.04 10.55
N LYS A 159 3.81 8.99 9.70
CA LYS A 159 3.61 9.93 8.58
C LYS A 159 4.78 10.01 7.59
N ALA A 160 5.70 9.05 7.62
CA ALA A 160 6.80 9.01 6.67
C ALA A 160 6.30 8.60 5.27
N ASN A 161 7.00 9.07 4.22
CA ASN A 161 6.69 8.69 2.85
C ASN A 161 7.59 7.53 2.39
N LEU A 162 7.08 6.30 2.37
CA LEU A 162 7.78 5.11 1.87
C LEU A 162 7.19 4.59 0.54
N ASN A 163 6.63 5.47 -0.29
CA ASN A 163 6.10 5.06 -1.58
C ASN A 163 7.16 4.31 -2.41
N LYS A 164 6.83 3.09 -2.87
CA LYS A 164 7.72 2.19 -3.62
C LYS A 164 9.03 1.82 -2.90
N ALA A 165 9.10 1.95 -1.57
CA ALA A 165 10.27 1.52 -0.83
C ALA A 165 10.43 -0.01 -0.90
N CYS A 166 11.67 -0.49 -0.94
CA CYS A 166 11.99 -1.90 -0.77
C CYS A 166 12.33 -2.16 0.70
N LEU A 167 11.58 -3.02 1.38
CA LEU A 167 11.81 -3.44 2.77
C LEU A 167 11.93 -4.97 2.86
N GLN A 168 12.35 -5.63 1.77
CA GLN A 168 12.45 -7.08 1.72
C GLN A 168 13.38 -7.58 2.84
N ARG A 169 12.94 -8.59 3.61
CA ARG A 169 13.71 -9.18 4.73
C ARG A 169 14.12 -8.18 5.82
N ALA A 170 13.58 -6.97 5.82
CA ALA A 170 13.90 -5.97 6.84
C ALA A 170 13.27 -6.34 8.19
N ASN A 171 13.91 -5.95 9.28
CA ASN A 171 13.41 -6.22 10.63
C ASN A 171 12.71 -5.00 11.22
N LEU A 172 11.39 -4.93 11.08
CA LEU A 172 10.52 -3.87 11.61
C LEU A 172 9.80 -4.29 12.90
N GLU A 173 10.36 -5.21 13.71
CA GLU A 173 9.72 -5.62 14.96
C GLU A 173 9.44 -4.38 15.85
N ARG A 174 8.18 -4.21 16.25
CA ARG A 174 7.69 -3.11 17.09
C ARG A 174 7.91 -1.72 16.49
N ALA A 175 8.05 -1.61 15.17
CA ALA A 175 8.10 -0.33 14.48
C ALA A 175 6.74 0.41 14.55
N CYS A 176 6.79 1.74 14.56
CA CYS A 176 5.60 2.58 14.40
C CYS A 176 5.54 3.09 12.96
N LEU A 177 4.54 2.66 12.19
CA LEU A 177 4.28 3.06 10.81
C LEU A 177 2.91 3.76 10.67
N SER A 178 2.35 4.28 11.77
CA SER A 178 1.03 4.91 11.75
C SER A 178 0.98 6.07 10.75
N ASP A 179 -0.12 6.15 9.98
CA ASP A 179 -0.33 7.15 8.93
C ASP A 179 0.79 7.23 7.86
N ALA A 180 1.68 6.22 7.77
CA ALA A 180 2.74 6.22 6.77
C ALA A 180 2.19 5.96 5.36
N ASN A 181 2.80 6.57 4.36
CA ASN A 181 2.51 6.24 2.96
C ASN A 181 3.36 5.03 2.53
N LEU A 182 2.75 3.85 2.50
CA LEU A 182 3.39 2.58 2.15
C LEU A 182 2.97 2.10 0.75
N MET A 183 2.41 2.98 -0.09
CA MET A 183 1.91 2.58 -1.41
C MET A 183 3.01 1.92 -2.24
N MET A 184 2.71 0.76 -2.82
CA MET A 184 3.64 -0.02 -3.65
C MET A 184 4.95 -0.44 -2.96
N ALA A 185 5.03 -0.37 -1.63
CA ALA A 185 6.21 -0.81 -0.88
C ALA A 185 6.30 -2.35 -0.84
N ASN A 186 7.52 -2.88 -0.87
CA ASN A 186 7.77 -4.32 -0.82
C ASN A 186 8.18 -4.74 0.60
N PHE A 187 7.33 -5.46 1.33
CA PHE A 187 7.64 -6.04 2.65
C PHE A 187 7.82 -7.56 2.60
N ASP A 188 8.15 -8.13 1.44
CA ASP A 188 8.31 -9.57 1.32
C ASP A 188 9.39 -10.09 2.29
N GLU A 189 9.09 -11.19 3.00
CA GLU A 189 9.94 -11.80 4.03
C GLU A 189 10.30 -10.86 5.21
N ALA A 190 9.68 -9.68 5.33
CA ALA A 190 9.98 -8.74 6.39
C ALA A 190 9.40 -9.20 7.74
N ASN A 191 10.09 -8.88 8.83
CA ASN A 191 9.58 -9.10 10.18
C ASN A 191 8.83 -7.84 10.67
N LEU A 192 7.51 -7.89 10.73
CA LEU A 192 6.63 -6.81 11.20
C LEU A 192 5.97 -7.15 12.55
N LYS A 193 6.54 -8.07 13.32
CA LYS A 193 5.97 -8.45 14.63
C LYS A 193 5.68 -7.25 15.48
N LYS A 194 4.44 -7.13 15.96
CA LYS A 194 4.01 -6.05 16.87
C LYS A 194 4.23 -4.64 16.30
N ALA A 195 4.40 -4.51 14.98
CA ALA A 195 4.46 -3.21 14.33
C ALA A 195 3.08 -2.55 14.37
N ASN A 196 3.03 -1.22 14.38
CA ASN A 196 1.78 -0.46 14.32
C ASN A 196 1.63 0.17 12.94
N LEU A 197 0.65 -0.27 12.15
CA LEU A 197 0.33 0.24 10.82
C LEU A 197 -0.98 1.03 10.79
N THR A 198 -1.54 1.44 11.94
CA THR A 198 -2.83 2.15 12.00
C THR A 198 -2.87 3.33 11.03
N GLY A 199 -3.87 3.41 10.16
CA GLY A 199 -4.02 4.50 9.18
C GLY A 199 -3.00 4.50 8.04
N ALA A 200 -2.05 3.56 7.99
CA ALA A 200 -1.05 3.50 6.92
C ALA A 200 -1.69 3.16 5.57
N ASN A 201 -1.25 3.85 4.50
CA ASN A 201 -1.71 3.57 3.14
C ASN A 201 -0.89 2.45 2.53
N ILE A 202 -1.43 1.23 2.52
CA ILE A 202 -0.76 0.03 2.00
C ILE A 202 -1.19 -0.35 0.57
N TYR A 203 -1.80 0.55 -0.20
CA TYR A 203 -2.28 0.22 -1.54
C TYR A 203 -1.14 -0.25 -2.47
N GLY A 204 -1.25 -1.48 -2.96
CA GLY A 204 -0.25 -2.11 -3.82
C GLY A 204 1.01 -2.59 -3.11
N ALA A 205 1.08 -2.50 -1.78
CA ALA A 205 2.19 -3.07 -1.02
C ALA A 205 2.15 -4.61 -1.03
N THR A 206 3.32 -5.25 -1.00
CA THR A 206 3.46 -6.71 -0.94
C THR A 206 3.93 -7.15 0.45
N PHE A 207 3.44 -8.30 0.91
CA PHE A 207 3.76 -8.88 2.23
C PHE A 207 3.99 -10.39 2.14
N LYS A 208 4.51 -10.86 0.99
CA LYS A 208 4.69 -12.29 0.77
C LYS A 208 5.68 -12.84 1.80
N ASP A 209 5.29 -13.88 2.53
CA ASP A 209 6.12 -14.50 3.57
C ASP A 209 6.56 -13.53 4.71
N ALA A 210 5.88 -12.38 4.86
CA ALA A 210 6.14 -11.43 5.94
C ALA A 210 5.55 -11.92 7.27
N ASP A 211 6.25 -11.69 8.37
CA ASP A 211 5.79 -12.05 9.71
C ASP A 211 5.06 -10.87 10.37
N LEU A 212 3.72 -10.88 10.29
CA LEU A 212 2.85 -9.83 10.84
C LEU A 212 2.35 -10.14 12.26
N THR A 213 2.93 -11.13 12.95
CA THR A 213 2.39 -11.60 14.24
C THR A 213 2.22 -10.46 15.25
N ASP A 214 1.00 -10.30 15.77
CA ASP A 214 0.61 -9.25 16.72
C ASP A 214 0.74 -7.80 16.18
N ALA A 215 0.92 -7.60 14.87
CA ALA A 215 0.93 -6.26 14.28
C ALA A 215 -0.47 -5.61 14.35
N ILE A 216 -0.53 -4.29 14.53
CA ILE A 216 -1.77 -3.52 14.40
C ILE A 216 -1.91 -3.10 12.94
N MET A 217 -2.97 -3.51 12.27
CA MET A 217 -3.20 -3.28 10.85
C MET A 217 -3.78 -1.88 10.58
N PRO A 218 -3.87 -1.42 9.32
CA PRO A 218 -4.37 -0.08 9.00
C PRO A 218 -5.77 0.27 9.51
N ASP A 219 -6.64 -0.72 9.66
CA ASP A 219 -7.98 -0.59 10.26
C ASP A 219 -7.98 -0.56 11.79
N GLY A 220 -6.83 -0.76 12.43
CA GLY A 220 -6.66 -0.80 13.89
C GLY A 220 -6.78 -2.20 14.49
N GLU A 221 -7.09 -3.23 13.71
CA GLU A 221 -7.20 -4.60 14.19
C GLU A 221 -5.83 -5.24 14.40
N VAL A 222 -5.73 -6.14 15.38
CA VAL A 222 -4.48 -6.86 15.65
C VAL A 222 -4.42 -8.13 14.79
N TYR A 223 -3.40 -8.22 13.94
CA TYR A 223 -3.10 -9.42 13.17
C TYR A 223 -2.69 -10.56 14.10
N LYS A 224 -3.44 -11.66 14.05
CA LYS A 224 -3.11 -12.91 14.73
C LYS A 224 -2.82 -13.96 13.67
N PRO A 225 -1.60 -14.53 13.63
CA PRO A 225 -1.30 -15.62 12.71
C PRO A 225 -2.18 -16.81 13.07
N ILE A 226 -2.68 -17.50 12.05
CA ILE A 226 -3.31 -18.80 12.24
C ILE A 226 -2.19 -19.71 12.76
N ALA A 227 -2.34 -20.23 13.97
CA ALA A 227 -1.34 -21.11 14.57
C ALA A 227 -1.02 -22.25 13.59
N SER A 228 0.26 -22.49 13.34
CA SER A 228 0.74 -23.64 12.58
C SER A 228 0.12 -24.92 13.14
N GLU A 229 -0.43 -25.77 12.27
CA GLU A 229 -1.11 -27.04 12.57
C GLU A 229 -0.22 -28.04 13.33
N MET A 230 0.06 -27.80 14.62
CA MET A 230 0.62 -28.80 15.55
C MET A 230 0.25 -28.40 16.98
N GLU A 231 -1.00 -28.60 17.39
CA GLU A 231 -1.34 -29.03 18.75
C GLU A 231 -2.86 -29.36 18.92
N ILE A 232 -3.16 -30.65 18.77
CA ILE A 232 -4.03 -31.49 19.61
C ILE A 232 -5.46 -30.99 19.95
N GLY A 233 -6.43 -31.57 19.24
CA GLY A 233 -7.41 -32.49 19.85
C GLY A 233 -8.59 -31.94 20.67
N LYS A 234 -9.78 -32.04 20.06
CA LYS A 234 -11.14 -32.09 20.66
C LYS A 234 -11.73 -30.80 21.26
N GLN A 235 -12.45 -30.04 20.45
CA GLN A 235 -13.92 -30.03 20.44
C GLN A 235 -14.42 -29.14 19.30
N GLU A 236 -15.21 -29.73 18.41
CA GLU A 236 -15.90 -29.06 17.33
C GLU A 236 -16.86 -27.99 17.88
N THR A 237 -16.63 -26.72 17.54
CA THR A 237 -17.67 -25.86 16.96
C THR A 237 -16.99 -24.73 16.17
N SER A 238 -17.28 -24.76 14.88
CA SER A 238 -16.74 -24.03 13.74
C SER A 238 -16.93 -22.50 13.76
N LEU A 239 -15.87 -21.75 13.46
CA LEU A 239 -15.95 -20.38 12.92
C LEU A 239 -14.82 -20.16 11.88
N GLU A 240 -15.01 -20.77 10.70
CA GLU A 240 -14.25 -20.51 9.46
C GLU A 240 -14.52 -19.11 8.83
N LYS A 241 -15.15 -18.19 9.55
CA LYS A 241 -15.53 -16.88 8.99
C LYS A 241 -14.48 -15.86 9.39
N VAL A 242 -13.51 -15.61 8.50
CA VAL A 242 -13.14 -14.28 7.99
C VAL A 242 -11.99 -14.43 6.97
N ILE A 243 -12.35 -14.17 5.71
CA ILE A 243 -11.56 -13.95 4.47
C ILE A 243 -10.91 -15.15 3.76
N SER A 244 -11.71 -16.17 3.44
CA SER A 244 -11.71 -16.64 2.05
C SER A 244 -12.76 -15.82 1.31
N MET A 245 -12.40 -15.18 0.20
CA MET A 245 -13.41 -14.56 -0.67
C MET A 245 -14.24 -15.69 -1.31
N THR A 246 -15.28 -16.15 -0.63
CA THR A 246 -16.09 -17.27 -1.10
C THR A 246 -17.03 -16.79 -2.19
N ARG A 247 -16.65 -17.08 -3.43
CA ARG A 247 -17.52 -17.00 -4.61
C ARG A 247 -18.46 -18.21 -4.62
N LYS A 248 -19.75 -17.99 -4.38
CA LYS A 248 -20.77 -19.05 -4.53
C LYS A 248 -21.60 -18.79 -5.78
N VAL A 249 -21.70 -19.81 -6.62
CA VAL A 249 -22.62 -19.80 -7.78
C VAL A 249 -24.03 -20.11 -7.28
N ILE A 250 -25.00 -19.28 -7.66
CA ILE A 250 -26.42 -19.52 -7.43
C ILE A 250 -27.04 -19.94 -8.75
N ASN A 251 -27.68 -21.11 -8.75
CA ASN A 251 -28.40 -21.67 -9.88
C ASN A 251 -29.74 -22.27 -9.42
N THR A 252 -30.76 -22.22 -10.28
CA THR A 252 -32.08 -22.82 -10.07
C THR A 252 -32.70 -23.21 -11.41
N ASP A 253 -33.44 -24.31 -11.43
CA ASP A 253 -34.20 -24.77 -12.60
C ASP A 253 -35.49 -23.95 -12.81
N ASN A 254 -35.84 -23.10 -11.85
CA ASN A 254 -37.01 -22.20 -11.91
C ASN A 254 -36.71 -20.84 -12.58
N ALA A 255 -35.49 -20.66 -13.10
CA ALA A 255 -35.09 -19.50 -13.87
C ALA A 255 -34.33 -19.95 -15.13
N PRO A 256 -34.27 -19.14 -16.20
CA PRO A 256 -33.60 -19.53 -17.44
C PRO A 256 -32.14 -19.91 -17.23
N ALA A 257 -31.72 -21.01 -17.84
CA ALA A 257 -30.31 -21.41 -17.83
C ALA A 257 -29.46 -20.35 -18.59
N PRO A 258 -28.20 -20.11 -18.16
CA PRO A 258 -27.31 -19.21 -18.89
C PRO A 258 -27.09 -19.68 -20.34
N VAL A 259 -27.20 -18.76 -21.28
CA VAL A 259 -27.04 -19.04 -22.73
C VAL A 259 -25.60 -18.77 -23.22
N GLY A 260 -24.68 -18.51 -22.30
CA GLY A 260 -23.28 -18.15 -22.55
C GLY A 260 -22.40 -18.29 -21.29
N PRO A 261 -21.15 -17.80 -21.29
CA PRO A 261 -20.19 -18.00 -20.20
C PRO A 261 -20.46 -17.09 -18.99
N TYR A 262 -21.65 -17.17 -18.41
CA TYR A 262 -22.07 -16.48 -17.19
C TYR A 262 -22.93 -17.41 -16.31
N ASN A 263 -23.17 -17.03 -15.05
CA ASN A 263 -24.07 -17.75 -14.14
C ASN A 263 -25.32 -16.92 -13.86
N GLN A 264 -26.41 -17.54 -13.41
CA GLN A 264 -27.64 -16.82 -13.05
C GLN A 264 -27.38 -15.75 -11.98
N ALA A 265 -26.65 -16.11 -10.92
CA ALA A 265 -26.10 -15.14 -9.99
C ALA A 265 -24.81 -15.62 -9.31
N ILE A 266 -24.06 -14.66 -8.79
CA ILE A 266 -22.88 -14.89 -7.95
C ILE A 266 -23.10 -14.23 -6.60
N ALA A 267 -23.01 -15.00 -5.53
CA ALA A 267 -22.89 -14.47 -4.18
C ALA A 267 -21.40 -14.29 -3.85
N ALA A 268 -21.03 -13.07 -3.42
CA ALA A 268 -19.68 -12.71 -3.02
C ALA A 268 -19.60 -12.47 -1.51
N SER A 269 -18.45 -12.81 -0.91
CA SER A 269 -18.13 -12.52 0.49
C SER A 269 -18.22 -11.02 0.78
N GLY A 270 -19.10 -10.66 1.71
CA GLY A 270 -19.57 -9.29 1.91
C GLY A 270 -21.09 -9.11 1.77
N GLN A 271 -21.85 -10.21 1.68
CA GLN A 271 -23.32 -10.24 1.64
C GLN A 271 -23.95 -9.74 0.33
N PHE A 272 -23.18 -9.56 -0.75
CA PHE A 272 -23.75 -9.13 -2.04
C PHE A 272 -24.08 -10.31 -2.96
N LEU A 273 -25.27 -10.25 -3.56
CA LEU A 273 -25.73 -11.12 -4.63
C LEU A 273 -25.81 -10.33 -5.94
N PHE A 274 -25.03 -10.74 -6.94
CA PHE A 274 -25.03 -10.15 -8.28
C PHE A 274 -25.83 -11.04 -9.21
N ILE A 275 -26.98 -10.56 -9.69
CA ILE A 275 -27.88 -11.29 -10.57
C ILE A 275 -27.67 -10.81 -12.01
N ALA A 276 -27.43 -11.76 -12.92
CA ALA A 276 -27.27 -11.47 -14.34
C ALA A 276 -28.59 -10.95 -14.95
N GLY A 277 -28.50 -10.20 -16.04
CA GLY A 277 -29.66 -9.69 -16.76
C GLY A 277 -30.65 -10.80 -17.14
N GLN A 278 -31.90 -10.63 -16.71
CA GLN A 278 -32.98 -11.54 -17.00
C GLN A 278 -33.82 -11.01 -18.16
N ILE A 279 -34.11 -11.90 -19.10
CA ILE A 279 -35.04 -11.68 -20.23
C ILE A 279 -36.25 -12.60 -20.10
N ALA A 280 -37.29 -12.36 -20.90
CA ALA A 280 -38.57 -13.05 -20.82
C ALA A 280 -38.55 -14.49 -21.37
N ILE A 281 -37.59 -15.31 -20.94
CA ILE A 281 -37.58 -16.76 -21.19
C ILE A 281 -38.44 -17.45 -20.14
N ASP A 282 -39.34 -18.34 -20.55
CA ASP A 282 -40.01 -19.26 -19.64
C ASP A 282 -39.07 -20.44 -19.35
N PRO A 283 -38.64 -20.67 -18.09
CA PRO A 283 -37.68 -21.72 -17.74
C PRO A 283 -38.15 -23.14 -18.08
N ARG A 284 -39.47 -23.37 -18.20
CA ARG A 284 -40.04 -24.68 -18.56
C ARG A 284 -39.96 -24.95 -20.06
N LEU A 285 -40.06 -23.89 -20.86
CA LEU A 285 -40.03 -23.96 -22.32
C LEU A 285 -38.61 -23.76 -22.87
N GLY A 286 -37.76 -23.05 -22.13
CA GLY A 286 -36.42 -22.65 -22.57
C GLY A 286 -36.41 -21.59 -23.68
N ASP A 287 -37.55 -20.95 -23.96
CA ASP A 287 -37.71 -19.99 -25.04
C ASP A 287 -38.38 -18.68 -24.60
N VAL A 288 -38.18 -17.64 -25.39
CA VAL A 288 -38.75 -16.30 -25.16
C VAL A 288 -40.28 -16.36 -25.32
N VAL A 289 -40.99 -15.79 -24.35
CA VAL A 289 -42.44 -15.66 -24.37
C VAL A 289 -42.84 -14.19 -24.51
N TYR A 290 -44.03 -13.97 -25.06
CA TYR A 290 -44.65 -12.64 -25.20
C TYR A 290 -43.83 -11.66 -26.06
N THR A 291 -43.34 -12.08 -27.22
CA THR A 291 -42.44 -11.30 -28.10
C THR A 291 -42.93 -9.88 -28.41
N ASP A 292 -44.24 -9.65 -28.43
CA ASP A 292 -44.85 -8.36 -28.79
C ASP A 292 -45.56 -7.64 -27.61
N ASP A 293 -45.39 -8.11 -26.37
CA ASP A 293 -46.07 -7.55 -25.19
C ASP A 293 -45.06 -7.28 -24.06
N VAL A 294 -44.59 -6.03 -24.00
CA VAL A 294 -43.58 -5.59 -23.03
C VAL A 294 -44.04 -5.77 -21.58
N LYS A 295 -45.36 -5.69 -21.29
CA LYS A 295 -45.87 -5.85 -19.93
C LYS A 295 -45.72 -7.29 -19.47
N LYS A 296 -46.13 -8.24 -20.31
CA LYS A 296 -45.98 -9.67 -20.02
C LYS A 296 -44.52 -10.12 -20.02
N GLN A 297 -43.68 -9.53 -20.88
CA GLN A 297 -42.23 -9.75 -20.79
C GLN A 297 -41.67 -9.25 -19.45
N THR A 298 -42.07 -8.06 -19.00
CA THR A 298 -41.65 -7.52 -17.71
C THR A 298 -42.08 -8.42 -16.55
N GLU A 299 -43.32 -8.95 -16.59
CA GLU A 299 -43.81 -9.91 -15.60
C GLU A 299 -42.96 -11.19 -15.58
N GLN A 300 -42.62 -11.74 -16.74
CA GLN A 300 -41.75 -12.93 -16.84
C GLN A 300 -40.32 -12.65 -16.35
N VAL A 301 -39.76 -11.49 -16.70
CA VAL A 301 -38.42 -11.07 -16.24
C VAL A 301 -38.36 -10.97 -14.72
N LEU A 302 -39.37 -10.35 -14.09
CA LEU A 302 -39.44 -10.23 -12.64
C LEU A 302 -39.68 -11.59 -11.97
N ALA A 303 -40.49 -12.48 -12.56
CA ALA A 303 -40.62 -13.85 -12.06
C ALA A 303 -39.29 -14.63 -12.09
N ASN A 304 -38.50 -14.43 -13.14
CA ASN A 304 -37.17 -15.04 -13.26
C ASN A 304 -36.20 -14.48 -12.19
N LEU A 305 -36.24 -13.17 -11.94
CA LEU A 305 -35.46 -12.54 -10.86
C LEU A 305 -35.88 -13.07 -9.48
N GLU A 306 -37.19 -13.20 -9.23
CA GLU A 306 -37.73 -13.73 -7.97
C GLU A 306 -37.26 -15.17 -7.71
N ALA A 307 -37.23 -16.02 -8.74
CA ALA A 307 -36.74 -17.39 -8.63
C ALA A 307 -35.26 -17.45 -8.23
N ILE A 308 -34.42 -16.55 -8.78
CA ILE A 308 -32.99 -16.46 -8.44
C ILE A 308 -32.78 -15.91 -7.02
N LEU A 309 -33.53 -14.86 -6.65
CA LEU A 309 -33.52 -14.31 -5.29
C LEU A 309 -33.90 -15.37 -4.27
N THR A 310 -34.99 -16.11 -4.53
CA THR A 310 -35.47 -17.19 -3.66
C THR A 310 -34.42 -18.30 -3.51
N ALA A 311 -33.77 -18.70 -4.61
CA ALA A 311 -32.69 -19.69 -4.58
C ALA A 311 -31.46 -19.23 -3.77
N ALA A 312 -31.25 -17.91 -3.68
CA ALA A 312 -30.22 -17.30 -2.86
C ALA A 312 -30.66 -17.04 -1.40
N GLY A 313 -31.92 -17.35 -1.04
CA GLY A 313 -32.48 -17.05 0.28
C GLY A 313 -32.85 -15.57 0.47
N ALA A 314 -33.14 -14.86 -0.62
CA ALA A 314 -33.45 -13.44 -0.67
C ALA A 314 -34.85 -13.18 -1.23
N THR A 315 -35.31 -11.94 -1.11
CA THR A 315 -36.58 -11.43 -1.63
C THR A 315 -36.35 -10.10 -2.38
N PHE A 316 -37.39 -9.53 -2.98
CA PHE A 316 -37.28 -8.21 -3.62
C PHE A 316 -36.92 -7.08 -2.64
N GLN A 317 -37.20 -7.24 -1.35
CA GLN A 317 -36.83 -6.26 -0.31
C GLN A 317 -35.31 -6.19 -0.08
N ASP A 318 -34.59 -7.24 -0.47
CA ASP A 318 -33.14 -7.32 -0.33
C ASP A 318 -32.40 -6.69 -1.52
N VAL A 319 -33.11 -6.34 -2.60
CA VAL A 319 -32.53 -5.72 -3.79
C VAL A 319 -32.17 -4.27 -3.48
N VAL A 320 -30.91 -3.91 -3.72
CA VAL A 320 -30.37 -2.56 -3.48
C VAL A 320 -30.15 -1.78 -4.77
N LYS A 321 -30.02 -2.48 -5.91
CA LYS A 321 -29.88 -1.84 -7.23
C LYS A 321 -30.53 -2.66 -8.34
N THR A 322 -31.12 -1.98 -9.32
CA THR A 322 -31.50 -2.57 -10.62
C THR A 322 -31.01 -1.74 -11.80
N THR A 323 -30.77 -2.41 -12.92
CA THR A 323 -30.61 -1.76 -14.23
C THR A 323 -31.66 -2.29 -15.18
N VAL A 324 -32.46 -1.39 -15.76
CA VAL A 324 -33.52 -1.71 -16.71
C VAL A 324 -33.09 -1.29 -18.11
N PHE A 325 -33.05 -2.24 -19.03
CA PHE A 325 -32.74 -2.01 -20.43
C PHE A 325 -34.01 -2.20 -21.27
N LEU A 326 -34.34 -1.22 -22.11
CA LEU A 326 -35.51 -1.25 -22.99
C LEU A 326 -35.08 -1.22 -24.47
N ALA A 327 -35.81 -1.93 -25.32
CA ALA A 327 -35.69 -1.80 -26.77
C ALA A 327 -36.24 -0.46 -27.27
N ASP A 328 -37.33 0.02 -26.67
CA ASP A 328 -37.96 1.32 -26.95
C ASP A 328 -38.34 2.04 -25.65
N MET A 329 -37.88 3.28 -25.47
CA MET A 329 -38.20 4.11 -24.30
C MET A 329 -39.70 4.47 -24.22
N ASN A 330 -40.46 4.34 -25.31
CA ASN A 330 -41.92 4.52 -25.28
C ASN A 330 -42.62 3.53 -24.34
N ASP A 331 -42.00 2.37 -24.06
CA ASP A 331 -42.54 1.36 -23.14
C ASP A 331 -42.29 1.66 -21.66
N PHE A 332 -41.56 2.74 -21.34
CA PHE A 332 -41.16 3.10 -19.97
C PHE A 332 -42.34 3.11 -18.98
N ALA A 333 -43.46 3.72 -19.37
CA ALA A 333 -44.65 3.80 -18.51
C ALA A 333 -45.27 2.42 -18.26
N ALA A 334 -45.29 1.56 -19.28
CA ALA A 334 -45.85 0.21 -19.19
C ALA A 334 -44.99 -0.69 -18.28
N VAL A 335 -43.67 -0.63 -18.42
CA VAL A 335 -42.71 -1.37 -17.59
C VAL A 335 -42.77 -0.90 -16.13
N ASN A 336 -42.83 0.41 -15.89
CA ASN A 336 -42.92 0.96 -14.53
C ASN A 336 -44.18 0.53 -13.79
N ALA A 337 -45.32 0.43 -14.48
CA ALA A 337 -46.56 -0.03 -13.87
C ALA A 337 -46.49 -1.47 -13.36
N ILE A 338 -45.67 -2.33 -13.98
CA ILE A 338 -45.40 -3.68 -13.50
C ILE A 338 -44.33 -3.66 -12.41
N TYR A 339 -43.23 -2.95 -12.64
CA TYR A 339 -42.09 -2.83 -11.71
C TYR A 339 -42.52 -2.35 -10.31
N ALA A 340 -43.41 -1.34 -10.25
CA ALA A 340 -43.92 -0.79 -8.99
C ALA A 340 -44.74 -1.79 -8.14
N LYS A 341 -45.17 -2.92 -8.70
CA LYS A 341 -45.84 -4.00 -7.95
C LYS A 341 -44.85 -4.80 -7.10
N TYR A 342 -43.58 -4.82 -7.48
CA TYR A 342 -42.52 -5.58 -6.80
C TYR A 342 -41.61 -4.68 -5.96
N PHE A 343 -41.52 -3.40 -6.31
CA PHE A 343 -40.73 -2.39 -5.62
C PHE A 343 -41.60 -1.20 -5.19
N PRO A 344 -42.15 -1.24 -3.96
CA PRO A 344 -42.88 -0.11 -3.39
C PRO A 344 -42.00 1.14 -3.29
N GLU A 345 -42.58 2.33 -3.41
CA GLU A 345 -41.83 3.61 -3.51
C GLU A 345 -40.90 3.88 -2.32
N ASP A 346 -41.29 3.45 -1.12
CA ASP A 346 -40.55 3.62 0.14
C ASP A 346 -39.32 2.71 0.27
N THR A 347 -39.29 1.61 -0.50
CA THR A 347 -38.29 0.54 -0.40
C THR A 347 -37.64 0.22 -1.75
N ALA A 348 -37.95 0.99 -2.79
CA ALA A 348 -37.44 0.74 -4.13
C ALA A 348 -35.91 0.90 -4.21
N PRO A 349 -35.21 0.00 -4.93
CA PRO A 349 -33.76 0.06 -5.06
C PRO A 349 -33.29 1.26 -5.89
N ALA A 350 -32.01 1.59 -5.75
CA ALA A 350 -31.37 2.49 -6.70
C ALA A 350 -31.53 1.95 -8.14
N ARG A 351 -31.87 2.81 -9.10
CA ARG A 351 -32.22 2.35 -10.45
C ARG A 351 -31.62 3.21 -11.55
N ALA A 352 -31.11 2.54 -12.59
CA ALA A 352 -30.90 3.13 -13.91
C ALA A 352 -31.86 2.50 -14.93
N CYS A 353 -32.40 3.30 -15.85
CA CYS A 353 -33.23 2.83 -16.95
C CYS A 353 -32.74 3.45 -18.25
N VAL A 354 -32.42 2.63 -19.25
CA VAL A 354 -31.82 3.08 -20.51
C VAL A 354 -32.45 2.37 -21.70
N GLN A 355 -32.52 3.06 -22.84
CA GLN A 355 -32.81 2.42 -24.12
C GLN A 355 -31.50 1.92 -24.73
N VAL A 356 -31.50 0.71 -25.29
CA VAL A 356 -30.33 0.11 -25.95
C VAL A 356 -30.59 -0.13 -27.44
N SER A 357 -29.52 -0.26 -28.23
CA SER A 357 -29.64 -0.47 -29.68
C SER A 357 -30.24 -1.82 -30.04
N ARG A 358 -30.01 -2.86 -29.22
CA ARG A 358 -30.58 -4.20 -29.38
C ARG A 358 -30.43 -5.01 -28.10
N LEU A 359 -31.47 -5.73 -27.70
CA LEU A 359 -31.45 -6.67 -26.58
C LEU A 359 -31.20 -8.12 -27.06
N PRO A 360 -30.66 -9.01 -26.21
CA PRO A 360 -30.49 -10.42 -26.55
C PRO A 360 -31.81 -11.07 -26.98
N LYS A 361 -31.77 -11.87 -28.06
CA LYS A 361 -32.96 -12.51 -28.66
C LYS A 361 -34.09 -11.54 -29.08
N ASP A 362 -33.77 -10.26 -29.29
CA ASP A 362 -34.73 -9.23 -29.73
C ASP A 362 -35.93 -9.06 -28.76
N VAL A 363 -35.71 -9.30 -27.47
CA VAL A 363 -36.71 -9.01 -26.43
C VAL A 363 -36.91 -7.49 -26.25
N LEU A 364 -37.99 -7.10 -25.58
CA LEU A 364 -38.36 -5.70 -25.36
C LEU A 364 -37.79 -5.13 -24.06
N VAL A 365 -37.49 -5.99 -23.08
CA VAL A 365 -36.96 -5.61 -21.76
C VAL A 365 -35.98 -6.64 -21.21
N GLU A 366 -34.92 -6.15 -20.57
CA GLU A 366 -33.97 -6.91 -19.76
C GLU A 366 -33.74 -6.18 -18.43
N ILE A 367 -33.68 -6.92 -17.31
CA ILE A 367 -33.43 -6.34 -15.99
C ILE A 367 -32.35 -7.13 -15.26
N ASP A 368 -31.33 -6.43 -14.77
CA ASP A 368 -30.36 -6.96 -13.80
C ASP A 368 -30.62 -6.42 -12.39
N ALA A 369 -30.05 -7.09 -11.38
CA ALA A 369 -30.22 -6.71 -9.99
C ALA A 369 -28.99 -7.03 -9.13
N ILE A 370 -28.79 -6.20 -8.11
CA ILE A 370 -27.88 -6.46 -6.99
C ILE A 370 -28.70 -6.50 -5.71
N ALA A 371 -28.54 -7.54 -4.91
CA ALA A 371 -29.20 -7.70 -3.62
C ALA A 371 -28.19 -7.91 -2.48
N VAL A 372 -28.65 -7.73 -1.25
CA VAL A 372 -27.89 -8.01 -0.03
C VAL A 372 -28.52 -9.18 0.70
N ILE A 373 -27.78 -10.27 0.91
CA ILE A 373 -28.28 -11.48 1.55
C ILE A 373 -27.67 -11.66 2.94
N SER A 374 -28.49 -12.10 3.91
CA SER A 374 -28.00 -12.45 5.24
C SER A 374 -27.09 -13.68 5.14
N GLY A 375 -25.81 -13.51 5.45
CA GLY A 375 -24.76 -14.51 5.20
C GLY A 375 -24.55 -15.54 6.28
#